data_AF-A0A8H3UD25-F1
#
_entry.id   AF-A0A8H3UD25-F1
#
_cell.length_a   1.000
_cell.length_b   1.000
_cell.length_c   1.000
_cell.angle_alpha   90.00
_cell.angle_beta   90.00
_cell.angle_gamma   90.00
#
_symmetry.space_group_name_H-M   'P 1'
#
loop_
_entity.id
_entity.type
_entity.pdbx_description
1 polymer ?
#
loop_
_entity_poly.entity_id
_entity_poly.type
_entity_poly.pdbx_seq_one_letter_code
_entity_poly.pdbx_strand_id
1 'polypeptide(L)'
;MALAANLQRYSNETAPSTSMHSQNKAEIDLPHTPDGKASLAHTTNQYAREQSNFQIPLVDFSKYLHGTAEEKTQCVSEIMKGFTTSGFLYLTNSGLSPKPAYEWSEKYFALPTAEKTKHPNNNSAENRGYSGLGIEKVTNLDLGAGGNKESVRKLRASLPDIKESLEIGSDPGPRYPAKPQ
;
A
#
# COMPACT_ATOMS: atom_id res chain seq x y z
N MET A 1 21.03 15.84 -1.29
CA MET A 1 22.15 15.19 -0.57
C MET A 1 21.83 14.80 0.89
N ALA A 2 20.65 15.08 1.44
CA ALA A 2 20.33 14.75 2.84
C ALA A 2 19.85 13.29 3.08
N LEU A 3 19.43 12.57 2.03
CA LEU A 3 18.91 11.20 2.15
C LEU A 3 20.01 10.17 2.49
N ALA A 4 21.23 10.38 1.99
CA ALA A 4 22.35 9.46 2.22
C ALA A 4 22.87 9.47 3.67
N ALA A 5 22.75 10.60 4.38
CA ALA A 5 23.28 10.75 5.73
C ALA A 5 22.46 10.00 6.80
N ASN A 6 21.17 9.76 6.56
CA ASN A 6 20.31 9.05 7.52
C ASN A 6 20.38 7.53 7.41
N LEU A 7 20.72 6.97 6.24
CA LEU A 7 20.94 5.53 6.08
C LEU A 7 22.21 5.06 6.82
N GLN A 8 23.25 5.89 6.87
CA GLN A 8 24.54 5.50 7.46
C GLN A 8 24.51 5.38 9.00
N ARG A 9 23.53 5.98 9.68
CA ARG A 9 23.38 5.81 11.15
C ARG A 9 22.71 4.50 11.53
N TYR A 10 21.95 3.87 10.64
CA TYR A 10 21.22 2.63 10.93
C TYR A 10 22.07 1.36 10.76
N SER A 11 23.22 1.44 10.09
CA SER A 11 24.09 0.27 9.82
C SER A 11 25.11 -0.04 10.91
N ASN A 12 25.27 0.81 11.93
CA ASN A 12 26.37 0.72 12.91
C ASN A 12 26.00 0.19 14.30
N GLU A 13 24.78 -0.33 14.52
CA GLU A 13 24.43 -1.01 15.76
C GLU A 13 24.40 -2.53 15.56
N THR A 14 25.52 -3.17 15.90
CA THR A 14 25.73 -4.62 15.93
C THR A 14 24.89 -5.29 17.04
N ALA A 15 24.07 -6.27 16.68
CA ALA A 15 23.50 -7.27 17.60
C ALA A 15 24.47 -8.47 17.78
N PRO A 16 24.48 -9.16 18.95
CA PRO A 16 25.48 -10.17 19.26
C PRO A 16 25.26 -11.48 18.48
N SER A 17 26.37 -12.10 18.12
CA SER A 17 26.50 -13.39 17.44
C SER A 17 26.10 -14.55 18.36
N THR A 18 25.14 -15.37 17.93
CA THR A 18 24.90 -16.70 18.51
C THR A 18 25.12 -17.77 17.45
N SER A 19 26.14 -18.60 17.68
CA SER A 19 26.49 -19.80 16.92
C SER A 19 25.46 -20.90 17.12
N MET A 20 24.98 -21.52 16.03
CA MET A 20 24.24 -22.78 16.07
C MET A 20 24.87 -23.77 15.09
N HIS A 21 25.21 -24.93 15.65
CA HIS A 21 25.94 -26.03 15.04
C HIS A 21 25.23 -26.66 13.83
N SER A 22 26.07 -27.11 12.89
CA SER A 22 25.73 -28.08 11.84
C SER A 22 25.40 -29.45 12.45
N GLN A 23 24.33 -30.09 11.94
CA GLN A 23 24.29 -31.48 11.47
C GLN A 23 22.83 -31.96 11.34
N ASN A 24 22.41 -32.34 10.11
CA ASN A 24 22.11 -33.74 9.77
C ASN A 24 21.56 -33.88 8.35
N LYS A 25 22.18 -34.80 7.61
CA LYS A 25 21.76 -35.34 6.31
C LYS A 25 20.54 -36.24 6.48
N ALA A 26 19.58 -36.14 5.58
CA ALA A 26 18.66 -37.23 5.27
C ALA A 26 18.48 -37.29 3.75
N GLU A 27 19.06 -38.33 3.19
CA GLU A 27 19.00 -38.79 1.80
C GLU A 27 17.69 -39.56 1.61
N ILE A 28 16.89 -39.23 0.59
CA ILE A 28 15.70 -39.99 0.22
C ILE A 28 15.76 -40.32 -1.27
N ASP A 29 16.23 -41.55 -1.50
CA ASP A 29 15.95 -42.56 -2.52
C ASP A 29 15.18 -42.16 -3.80
N LEU A 30 15.82 -42.36 -4.95
CA LEU A 30 15.26 -42.26 -6.31
C LEU A 30 14.87 -43.66 -6.81
N PRO A 31 13.63 -43.90 -7.27
CA PRO A 31 13.29 -45.19 -7.87
C PRO A 31 13.89 -45.35 -9.27
N HIS A 32 14.54 -46.49 -9.46
CA HIS A 32 15.11 -47.02 -10.70
C HIS A 32 13.99 -47.41 -11.70
N THR A 33 14.09 -47.01 -12.96
CA THR A 33 13.29 -47.53 -14.08
C THR A 33 14.18 -48.28 -15.06
N PRO A 34 13.80 -49.48 -15.54
CA PRO A 34 14.44 -50.11 -16.69
C PRO A 34 13.78 -49.69 -18.01
N ASP A 35 14.60 -49.73 -19.06
CA ASP A 35 14.41 -49.18 -20.39
C ASP A 35 13.13 -49.60 -21.14
N GLY A 36 12.57 -48.65 -21.91
CA GLY A 36 11.54 -48.91 -22.91
C GLY A 36 11.19 -47.66 -23.71
N LYS A 37 11.67 -47.58 -24.96
CA LYS A 37 11.50 -46.47 -25.91
C LYS A 37 10.02 -46.09 -26.12
N ALA A 38 9.67 -44.82 -25.93
CA ALA A 38 8.49 -44.21 -26.52
C ALA A 38 8.68 -42.70 -26.81
N SER A 39 8.69 -42.38 -28.10
CA SER A 39 8.24 -41.15 -28.77
C SER A 39 8.71 -39.77 -28.29
N LEU A 40 9.57 -39.17 -29.12
CA LEU A 40 9.84 -37.73 -29.20
C LEU A 40 8.57 -36.97 -29.62
N ALA A 41 7.84 -36.38 -28.68
CA ALA A 41 7.10 -35.10 -28.80
C ALA A 41 6.03 -34.99 -27.71
N HIS A 42 6.35 -34.37 -26.57
CA HIS A 42 5.45 -33.52 -25.77
C HIS A 42 6.15 -33.13 -24.46
N THR A 43 6.93 -32.06 -24.49
CA THR A 43 7.14 -31.26 -23.29
C THR A 43 7.21 -29.80 -23.70
N THR A 44 6.11 -29.33 -24.28
CA THR A 44 5.83 -27.90 -24.35
C THR A 44 5.52 -27.47 -22.92
N ASN A 45 6.53 -26.89 -22.28
CA ASN A 45 6.49 -26.00 -21.12
C ASN A 45 5.06 -25.67 -20.62
N GLN A 46 4.59 -26.41 -19.60
CA GLN A 46 3.33 -26.15 -18.88
C GLN A 46 3.42 -24.92 -17.93
N TYR A 47 4.19 -23.91 -18.31
CA TYR A 47 4.33 -22.64 -17.59
C TYR A 47 3.97 -21.43 -18.46
N ALA A 48 3.14 -21.63 -19.50
CA ALA A 48 2.31 -20.54 -19.97
C ALA A 48 1.34 -20.20 -18.83
N ARG A 49 1.76 -19.30 -17.94
CA ARG A 49 0.86 -18.63 -17.00
C ARG A 49 -0.34 -18.19 -17.81
N GLU A 50 -1.52 -18.66 -17.45
CA GLU A 50 -2.74 -17.97 -17.80
C GLU A 50 -2.52 -16.51 -17.39
N GLN A 51 -2.29 -15.65 -18.37
CA GLN A 51 -2.31 -14.21 -18.16
C GLN A 51 -3.73 -13.94 -17.73
N SER A 52 -3.95 -13.74 -16.43
CA SER A 52 -5.24 -13.24 -15.97
C SER A 52 -5.47 -11.95 -16.76
N ASN A 53 -6.59 -11.88 -17.50
CA ASN A 53 -6.99 -10.69 -18.26
C ASN A 53 -7.40 -9.55 -17.30
N PHE A 54 -6.58 -9.28 -16.30
CA PHE A 54 -6.75 -8.20 -15.35
C PHE A 54 -6.56 -6.88 -16.09
N GLN A 55 -7.66 -6.19 -16.33
CA GLN A 55 -7.69 -4.90 -17.02
C GLN A 55 -8.35 -3.87 -16.11
N ILE A 56 -7.64 -2.77 -15.86
CA ILE A 56 -8.20 -1.61 -15.18
C ILE A 56 -8.73 -0.65 -16.26
N PRO A 57 -10.04 -0.38 -16.32
CA PRO A 57 -10.61 0.48 -17.35
C PRO A 57 -10.19 1.94 -17.18
N LEU A 58 -10.04 2.64 -18.30
CA LEU A 58 -9.88 4.09 -18.39
C LEU A 58 -11.22 4.69 -18.82
N VAL A 59 -11.86 5.47 -17.94
CA VAL A 59 -13.18 6.06 -18.17
C VAL A 59 -13.04 7.56 -18.41
N ASP A 60 -13.68 8.07 -19.45
CA ASP A 60 -13.76 9.50 -19.73
C ASP A 60 -14.92 10.13 -18.94
N PHE A 61 -14.58 10.82 -17.85
CA PHE A 61 -15.57 11.39 -16.93
C PHE A 61 -16.22 12.66 -17.48
N SER A 62 -15.70 13.25 -18.55
CA SER A 62 -16.34 14.40 -19.20
C SER A 62 -17.73 14.03 -19.75
N LYS A 63 -17.94 12.78 -20.17
CA LYS A 63 -19.24 12.24 -20.57
C LYS A 63 -20.28 12.33 -19.45
N TYR A 64 -19.85 12.11 -18.20
CA TYR A 64 -20.73 12.27 -17.04
C TYR A 64 -20.99 13.75 -16.73
N LEU A 65 -19.95 14.59 -16.78
CA LEU A 65 -20.04 16.00 -16.41
C LEU A 65 -20.82 16.84 -17.43
N HIS A 66 -20.67 16.55 -18.73
CA HIS A 66 -21.08 17.44 -19.83
C HIS A 66 -21.83 16.74 -20.96
N GLY A 67 -21.94 15.40 -20.95
CA GLY A 67 -22.57 14.63 -22.02
C GLY A 67 -24.10 14.58 -21.97
N THR A 68 -24.69 13.89 -22.94
CA THR A 68 -26.13 13.60 -23.02
C THR A 68 -26.59 12.62 -21.92
N ALA A 69 -27.91 12.41 -21.79
CA ALA A 69 -28.44 11.43 -20.84
C ALA A 69 -27.92 10.00 -21.10
N GLU A 70 -27.76 9.65 -22.37
CA GLU A 70 -27.22 8.36 -22.83
C GLU A 70 -25.74 8.24 -22.48
N GLU A 71 -24.94 9.27 -22.74
CA GLU A 71 -23.51 9.29 -22.42
C GLU A 71 -23.24 9.20 -20.92
N LYS A 72 -24.06 9.90 -20.10
CA LYS A 72 -24.00 9.79 -18.63
C LYS A 72 -24.30 8.37 -18.18
N THR A 73 -25.35 7.75 -18.74
CA THR A 73 -25.73 6.37 -18.42
C THR A 73 -24.62 5.39 -18.78
N GLN A 74 -24.01 5.56 -19.96
CA GLN A 74 -22.88 4.74 -20.39
C GLN A 74 -21.66 4.91 -19.48
N CYS A 75 -21.29 6.15 -19.14
CA CYS A 75 -20.16 6.42 -18.23
C CYS A 75 -20.36 5.75 -16.86
N VAL A 76 -21.57 5.81 -16.30
CA VAL A 76 -21.90 5.13 -15.04
C VAL A 76 -21.79 3.61 -15.19
N SER A 77 -22.26 3.04 -16.31
CA SER A 77 -22.13 1.61 -16.59
C SER A 77 -20.66 1.16 -16.66
N GLU A 78 -19.80 1.94 -17.30
CA GLU A 78 -18.35 1.68 -17.38
C GLU A 78 -17.68 1.75 -15.99
N ILE A 79 -18.06 2.73 -15.16
CA ILE A 79 -17.60 2.84 -13.77
C ILE A 79 -18.00 1.60 -12.96
N MET A 80 -19.28 1.20 -13.04
CA MET A 80 -19.80 0.04 -12.33
C MET A 80 -19.10 -1.26 -12.78
N LYS A 81 -18.81 -1.38 -14.07
CA LYS A 81 -18.02 -2.49 -14.59
C LYS A 81 -16.60 -2.49 -14.01
N GLY A 82 -15.93 -1.35 -13.93
CA GLY A 82 -14.59 -1.25 -13.33
C GLY A 82 -14.55 -1.76 -11.88
N PHE A 83 -15.50 -1.30 -11.07
CA PHE A 83 -15.61 -1.72 -9.67
C PHE A 83 -16.00 -3.20 -9.49
N THR A 84 -16.81 -3.77 -10.37
CA THR A 84 -17.27 -5.17 -10.24
C THR A 84 -16.37 -6.19 -10.93
N THR A 85 -15.38 -5.75 -11.71
CA THR A 85 -14.43 -6.64 -12.40
C THR A 85 -13.04 -6.56 -11.79
N SER A 86 -12.32 -5.47 -12.04
CA SER A 86 -10.96 -5.29 -11.50
C SER A 86 -10.95 -4.75 -10.07
N GLY A 87 -12.04 -4.13 -9.63
CA GLY A 87 -12.11 -3.36 -8.38
C GLY A 87 -11.53 -1.94 -8.51
N PHE A 88 -10.94 -1.60 -9.66
CA PHE A 88 -10.28 -0.34 -9.93
C PHE A 88 -10.75 0.27 -11.25
N LEU A 89 -10.48 1.56 -11.42
CA LEU A 89 -10.60 2.28 -12.69
C LEU A 89 -9.72 3.53 -12.63
N TYR A 90 -9.35 4.05 -13.80
CA TYR A 90 -8.80 5.39 -13.95
C TYR A 90 -9.86 6.32 -14.54
N LEU A 91 -9.97 7.54 -13.99
CA LEU A 91 -10.78 8.60 -14.58
C LEU A 91 -9.88 9.56 -15.36
N THR A 92 -10.31 9.89 -16.58
CA THR A 92 -9.77 11.01 -17.38
C THR A 92 -10.79 12.12 -17.46
N ASN A 93 -10.33 13.34 -17.74
CA ASN A 93 -11.19 14.52 -17.87
C ASN A 93 -12.14 14.72 -16.67
N SER A 94 -11.64 14.48 -15.45
CA SER A 94 -12.42 14.53 -14.22
C SER A 94 -12.84 15.94 -13.78
N GLY A 95 -12.37 16.98 -14.48
CA GLY A 95 -12.53 18.38 -14.09
C GLY A 95 -11.63 18.82 -12.94
N LEU A 96 -10.77 17.93 -12.42
CA LEU A 96 -9.84 18.24 -11.33
C LEU A 96 -8.51 18.75 -11.87
N SER A 97 -7.95 19.77 -11.20
CA SER A 97 -6.60 20.26 -11.43
C SER A 97 -5.75 20.01 -10.18
N PRO A 98 -5.03 18.87 -10.10
CA PRO A 98 -4.35 18.46 -8.87
C PRO A 98 -3.01 19.18 -8.63
N LYS A 99 -2.51 19.94 -9.61
CA LYS A 99 -1.19 20.59 -9.56
C LYS A 99 -0.96 21.41 -8.27
N PRO A 100 -1.87 22.31 -7.85
CA PRO A 100 -1.66 23.07 -6.62
C PRO A 100 -1.57 22.19 -5.36
N ALA A 101 -2.31 21.08 -5.30
CA ALA A 101 -2.26 20.17 -4.17
C ALA A 101 -0.91 19.46 -4.08
N TYR A 102 -0.33 19.04 -5.21
CA TYR A 102 1.02 18.46 -5.24
C TYR A 102 2.09 19.48 -4.84
N GLU A 103 2.00 20.73 -5.33
CA GLU A 103 2.94 21.80 -4.97
C GLU A 103 2.90 22.11 -3.47
N TRP A 104 1.71 22.14 -2.86
CA TRP A 104 1.59 22.34 -1.41
C TRP A 104 2.05 21.13 -0.61
N SER A 105 1.77 19.92 -1.08
CA SER A 105 2.28 18.69 -0.46
C SER A 105 3.80 18.67 -0.43
N GLU A 106 4.46 18.99 -1.56
CA GLU A 106 5.91 19.09 -1.64
C GLU A 106 6.47 20.12 -0.65
N LYS A 107 5.90 21.33 -0.63
CA LYS A 107 6.30 22.39 0.32
C LYS A 107 6.15 21.95 1.77
N TYR A 108 5.04 21.29 2.10
CA TYR A 108 4.78 20.82 3.46
C TYR A 108 5.80 19.75 3.90
N PHE A 109 6.04 18.73 3.08
CA PHE A 109 6.94 17.65 3.46
C PHE A 109 8.43 18.05 3.42
N ALA A 110 8.78 19.12 2.70
CA ALA A 110 10.08 19.76 2.77
C ALA A 110 10.38 20.51 4.09
N LEU A 111 9.36 20.77 4.93
CA LEU A 111 9.56 21.38 6.24
C LEU A 111 10.43 20.51 7.16
N PRO A 112 11.20 21.10 8.08
CA PRO A 112 11.92 20.35 9.11
C PRO A 112 10.97 19.44 9.90
N THR A 113 11.43 18.25 10.27
CA THR A 113 10.63 17.29 11.05
C THR A 113 10.04 17.93 12.30
N ALA A 114 10.80 18.78 12.99
CA ALA A 114 10.35 19.49 14.19
C ALA A 114 9.09 20.35 13.96
N GLU A 115 8.95 20.95 12.77
CA GLU A 115 7.76 21.73 12.40
C GLU A 115 6.58 20.81 12.12
N LYS A 116 6.78 19.75 11.34
CA LYS A 116 5.72 18.77 11.03
C LYS A 116 5.18 18.08 12.28
N THR A 117 6.05 17.78 13.25
CA THR A 117 5.65 17.12 14.51
C THR A 117 4.87 18.00 15.49
N LYS A 118 4.72 19.31 15.23
CA LYS A 118 3.87 20.19 16.04
C LYS A 118 2.37 19.87 15.90
N HIS A 119 2.00 19.17 14.83
CA HIS A 119 0.61 18.81 14.53
C HIS A 119 0.47 17.29 14.34
N PRO A 120 0.67 16.46 15.37
CA PRO A 120 0.69 15.00 15.21
C PRO A 120 -0.70 14.40 15.01
N ASN A 121 -0.79 13.32 14.23
CA ASN A 121 -1.98 12.46 14.19
C ASN A 121 -1.94 11.43 15.33
N ASN A 122 -2.45 11.82 16.50
CA ASN A 122 -2.40 11.00 17.72
C ASN A 122 -3.78 10.48 18.19
N ASN A 123 -4.88 11.07 17.69
CA ASN A 123 -6.24 10.68 18.02
C ASN A 123 -6.88 9.98 16.81
N SER A 124 -7.09 8.68 16.92
CA SER A 124 -7.70 7.87 15.86
C SER A 124 -9.15 8.26 15.55
N ALA A 125 -9.88 8.87 16.51
CA ALA A 125 -11.24 9.36 16.27
C ALA A 125 -11.23 10.63 15.39
N GLU A 126 -10.26 11.50 15.60
CA GLU A 126 -10.07 12.71 14.77
C GLU A 126 -9.48 12.35 13.41
N ASN A 127 -8.44 11.53 13.39
CA ASN A 127 -7.64 11.19 12.21
C ASN A 127 -7.24 12.45 11.43
N ARG A 128 -6.46 13.31 12.09
CA ARG A 128 -5.99 14.61 11.60
C ARG A 128 -4.54 14.83 12.00
N GLY A 129 -3.75 15.45 11.13
CA GLY A 129 -2.36 15.83 11.44
C GLY A 129 -1.33 14.95 10.74
N TYR A 130 -0.09 15.06 11.18
CA TYR A 130 1.09 14.45 10.60
C TYR A 130 1.41 13.09 11.22
N SER A 131 1.72 12.11 10.38
CA SER A 131 2.30 10.82 10.76
C SER A 131 3.67 10.66 10.12
N GLY A 132 4.70 10.45 10.96
CA GLY A 132 6.07 10.27 10.49
C GLY A 132 6.37 8.85 10.00
N LEU A 133 7.58 8.68 9.46
CA LEU A 133 8.12 7.39 8.98
C LEU A 133 7.96 6.27 10.02
N GLY A 134 7.41 5.13 9.59
CA GLY A 134 7.23 3.93 10.43
C GLY A 134 6.20 4.04 11.56
N ILE A 135 5.47 5.16 11.67
CA ILE A 135 4.44 5.35 12.71
C ILE A 135 3.13 4.67 12.34
N GLU A 136 2.72 4.77 11.07
CA GLU A 136 1.47 4.19 10.61
C GLU A 136 1.64 2.68 10.39
N LYS A 137 0.85 1.87 11.10
CA LYS A 137 0.59 0.47 10.78
C LYS A 137 -0.84 0.12 11.17
N VAL A 138 -1.61 -0.33 10.19
CA VAL A 138 -2.94 -0.90 10.41
C VAL A 138 -2.76 -2.31 10.96
N THR A 139 -3.36 -2.58 12.11
CA THR A 139 -3.32 -3.89 12.75
C THR A 139 -4.65 -4.19 13.41
N ASN A 140 -5.07 -5.46 13.33
CA ASN A 140 -6.24 -5.97 14.06
C ASN A 140 -5.88 -6.37 15.50
N LEU A 141 -4.69 -5.98 15.99
CA LEU A 141 -4.31 -6.19 17.39
C LEU A 141 -5.21 -5.33 18.27
N ASP A 142 -6.25 -5.95 18.82
CA ASP A 142 -7.13 -5.33 19.80
C ASP A 142 -6.36 -5.11 21.11
N LEU A 143 -6.09 -3.85 21.44
CA LEU A 143 -5.43 -3.45 22.70
C LEU A 143 -6.28 -3.72 23.95
N GLY A 144 -7.57 -4.03 23.79
CA GLY A 144 -8.50 -4.41 24.85
C GLY A 144 -8.66 -5.93 25.04
N ALA A 145 -8.36 -6.76 24.03
CA ALA A 145 -8.55 -8.22 24.05
C ALA A 145 -7.22 -9.01 23.96
N GLY A 146 -6.15 -8.48 24.56
CA GLY A 146 -4.86 -9.19 24.69
C GLY A 146 -3.72 -8.67 23.81
N GLY A 147 -3.98 -7.67 22.95
CA GLY A 147 -2.92 -6.85 22.37
C GLY A 147 -2.28 -5.95 23.44
N ASN A 148 -0.98 -5.73 23.37
CA ASN A 148 -0.30 -4.76 24.23
C ASN A 148 0.50 -3.76 23.40
N LYS A 149 0.81 -2.59 23.98
CA LYS A 149 1.55 -1.53 23.27
C LYS A 149 2.91 -2.01 22.73
N GLU A 150 3.49 -3.02 23.38
CA GLU A 150 4.77 -3.60 23.00
C GLU A 150 4.66 -4.46 21.72
N SER A 151 3.58 -5.22 21.54
CA SER A 151 3.35 -5.99 20.30
C SER A 151 3.12 -5.08 19.10
N VAL A 152 2.40 -3.96 19.30
CA VAL A 152 2.25 -2.92 18.28
C VAL A 152 3.58 -2.27 17.94
N ARG A 153 4.42 -1.97 18.95
CA ARG A 153 5.78 -1.42 18.73
C ARG A 153 6.65 -2.38 17.92
N LYS A 154 6.66 -3.68 18.27
CA LYS A 154 7.41 -4.71 17.54
C LYS A 154 6.93 -4.86 16.09
N LEU A 155 5.61 -4.81 15.86
CA LEU A 155 5.03 -4.86 14.52
C LEU A 155 5.41 -3.65 13.67
N ARG A 156 5.42 -2.44 14.26
CA ARG A 156 5.91 -1.22 13.59
C ARG A 156 7.39 -1.33 13.21
N ALA A 157 8.19 -1.96 14.08
CA ALA A 157 9.63 -2.12 13.87
C ALA A 157 10.00 -3.20 12.83
N SER A 158 9.15 -4.20 12.56
CA SER A 158 9.53 -5.34 11.71
C SER A 158 9.67 -4.97 10.22
N LEU A 159 8.83 -4.07 9.72
CA LEU A 159 8.88 -3.56 8.34
C LEU A 159 8.34 -2.12 8.32
N PRO A 160 9.08 -1.12 8.80
CA PRO A 160 8.55 0.23 8.93
C PRO A 160 8.15 0.78 7.55
N ASP A 161 6.95 1.35 7.45
CA ASP A 161 6.51 2.01 6.23
C ASP A 161 7.43 3.21 5.98
N ILE A 162 8.08 3.23 4.82
CA ILE A 162 8.94 4.35 4.40
C ILE A 162 8.04 5.42 3.74
N LYS A 163 7.09 5.92 4.52
CA LYS A 163 6.19 7.02 4.15
C LYS A 163 5.98 7.95 5.33
N GLU A 164 5.78 9.22 5.02
CA GLU A 164 5.16 10.18 5.92
C GLU A 164 3.83 10.61 5.32
N SER A 165 2.88 11.00 6.17
CA SER A 165 1.54 11.40 5.74
C SER A 165 1.03 12.61 6.52
N LEU A 166 0.05 13.29 5.91
CA LEU A 166 -0.69 14.38 6.51
C LEU A 166 -2.17 14.12 6.26
N GLU A 167 -2.93 13.85 7.32
CA GLU A 167 -4.36 13.64 7.26
C GLU A 167 -5.11 14.97 7.44
N ILE A 168 -5.84 15.35 6.39
CA ILE A 168 -6.74 16.51 6.38
C ILE A 168 -8.15 15.96 6.16
N GLY A 169 -9.15 16.59 6.77
CA GLY A 169 -10.51 16.41 6.30
C GLY A 169 -11.37 17.58 6.68
N SER A 170 -12.68 17.43 6.49
CA SER A 170 -13.61 18.56 6.51
C SER A 170 -13.52 19.41 7.77
N ASP A 171 -13.59 20.72 7.55
CA ASP A 171 -13.86 21.69 8.61
C ASP A 171 -15.27 21.50 9.17
N PRO A 172 -15.48 21.80 10.47
CA PRO A 172 -16.80 21.76 11.06
C PRO A 172 -17.73 22.78 10.38
N GLY A 173 -18.96 22.36 10.10
CA GLY A 173 -19.96 23.20 9.46
C GLY A 173 -21.30 22.51 9.28
N PRO A 174 -22.26 23.11 8.57
CA PRO A 174 -23.61 22.56 8.42
C PRO A 174 -23.65 21.15 7.82
N ARG A 175 -22.65 20.80 6.98
CA ARG A 175 -22.54 19.48 6.35
C ARG A 175 -21.72 18.47 7.16
N TYR A 176 -20.78 18.94 7.98
CA TYR A 176 -19.85 18.07 8.69
C TYR A 176 -19.82 18.44 10.17
N PRO A 177 -20.22 17.51 11.07
CA PRO A 177 -20.18 17.78 12.50
C PRO A 177 -18.74 18.03 12.96
N ALA A 178 -18.59 18.75 14.07
CA ALA A 178 -17.31 18.81 14.76
C ALA A 178 -16.88 17.39 15.14
N LYS A 179 -15.62 17.05 14.85
CA LYS A 179 -15.08 15.76 15.28
C LYS A 179 -14.86 15.76 16.79
N PRO A 180 -15.05 14.60 17.46
CA PRO A 180 -14.66 14.45 18.85
C PRO A 180 -13.18 14.80 19.01
N GLN A 181 -12.84 15.65 19.98
CA GLN A 181 -11.46 15.89 20.42
C GLN A 181 -11.01 14.78 21.38
#